data_AF-A0A2G6DAS6-F1
#
_entry.id   AF-A0A2G6DAS6-F1
#
_cell.length_a   1.000
_cell.length_b   1.000
_cell.length_c   1.000
_cell.angle_alpha   90.00
_cell.angle_beta   90.00
_cell.angle_gamma   90.00
#
_symmetry.space_group_name_H-M   'P 1'
#
loop_
_entity.id
_entity.type
_entity.pdbx_description
1 polymer ?
#
loop_
_entity_poly.entity_id
_entity_poly.type
_entity_poly.pdbx_seq_one_letter_code
_entity_poly.pdbx_strand_id
1 'polypeptide(L)'
;MIEIDTMTQPFDFEKAMAPSKAMTSLAIKKAEELIALNTELLTKYSAMTIANTKEAIEIKDAEAAKAYFAKQGEVAKEVMENMMEDSKKVAKISEEYASEVQKLVTDSVKA
;
A
#
# COMPACT_ATOMS: atom_id res chain seq x y z
N MET A 1 19.25 -33.89 -54.17
CA MET A 1 19.58 -33.60 -52.76
C MET A 1 18.75 -32.40 -52.36
N ILE A 2 17.80 -32.58 -51.45
CA ILE A 2 16.98 -31.49 -50.92
C ILE A 2 17.62 -31.12 -49.57
N GLU A 3 18.19 -29.93 -49.49
CA GLU A 3 18.63 -29.35 -48.20
C GLU A 3 17.39 -29.06 -47.36
N ILE A 4 17.25 -29.79 -46.26
CA ILE A 4 16.32 -29.45 -45.19
C ILE A 4 17.06 -28.41 -44.35
N ASP A 5 16.80 -27.13 -44.61
CA ASP A 5 17.23 -26.04 -43.76
C ASP A 5 16.47 -26.13 -42.44
N THR A 6 17.09 -26.75 -41.43
CA THR A 6 16.55 -26.82 -40.07
C THR A 6 16.61 -25.43 -39.45
N MET A 7 15.58 -24.62 -39.66
CA MET A 7 15.33 -23.41 -38.88
C MET A 7 14.95 -23.79 -37.45
N THR A 8 15.93 -24.16 -36.62
CA THR A 8 15.78 -24.19 -35.16
C THR A 8 16.51 -22.98 -34.59
N GLN A 9 15.78 -21.85 -34.48
CA GLN A 9 16.23 -20.75 -33.63
C GLN A 9 16.37 -21.27 -32.19
N PRO A 10 17.49 -21.00 -31.49
CA PRO A 10 17.65 -21.42 -30.11
C PRO A 10 16.55 -20.76 -29.24
N PHE A 11 15.94 -21.54 -28.36
CA PHE A 11 14.94 -21.02 -27.42
C PHE A 11 15.58 -20.01 -26.47
N ASP A 12 15.03 -18.80 -26.43
CA ASP A 12 15.48 -17.74 -25.53
C ASP A 12 14.79 -17.90 -24.16
N PHE A 13 15.47 -18.62 -23.26
CA PHE A 13 15.02 -18.83 -21.88
C PHE A 13 14.88 -17.52 -21.10
N GLU A 14 15.63 -16.48 -21.44
CA GLU A 14 15.57 -15.21 -20.72
C GLU A 14 14.28 -14.47 -21.06
N LYS A 15 13.93 -14.41 -22.36
CA LYS A 15 12.66 -13.86 -22.83
C LYS A 15 11.46 -14.64 -22.28
N ALA A 16 11.54 -15.97 -22.24
CA ALA A 16 10.46 -16.81 -21.72
C ALA A 16 10.20 -16.63 -20.20
N MET A 17 11.25 -16.32 -19.42
CA MET A 17 11.15 -16.13 -17.96
C MET A 17 10.88 -14.68 -17.54
N ALA A 18 11.01 -13.71 -18.46
CA ALA A 18 10.85 -12.30 -18.17
C ALA A 18 9.48 -11.93 -17.54
N PRO A 19 8.32 -12.48 -18.00
CA PRO A 19 7.03 -12.21 -17.37
C PRO A 19 6.95 -12.63 -15.90
N SER A 20 7.48 -13.82 -15.57
CA SER A 20 7.49 -14.31 -14.19
C SER A 20 8.36 -13.43 -13.29
N LYS A 21 9.54 -13.01 -13.75
CA LYS A 21 10.40 -12.07 -13.01
C LYS A 21 9.69 -10.73 -12.77
N ALA A 22 9.04 -10.18 -13.80
CA ALA A 22 8.32 -8.92 -13.70
C ALA A 22 7.14 -8.99 -12.70
N MET A 23 6.39 -10.10 -12.70
CA MET A 23 5.31 -10.34 -11.74
C MET A 23 5.83 -10.45 -10.30
N THR A 24 6.95 -11.16 -10.08
CA THR A 24 7.59 -11.22 -8.75
C THR A 24 8.07 -9.85 -8.29
N SER A 25 8.74 -9.08 -9.15
CA SER A 25 9.18 -7.73 -8.82
C SER A 25 8.02 -6.80 -8.49
N LEU A 26 6.90 -6.90 -9.23
CA LEU A 26 5.69 -6.13 -8.95
C LEU A 26 5.12 -6.48 -7.57
N ALA A 27 5.01 -7.77 -7.24
CA ALA A 27 4.51 -8.21 -5.94
C ALA A 27 5.39 -7.72 -4.79
N ILE A 28 6.72 -7.79 -4.93
CA ILE A 28 7.67 -7.26 -3.93
C ILE A 28 7.47 -5.75 -3.75
N LYS A 29 7.43 -4.99 -4.84
CA LYS A 29 7.24 -3.54 -4.80
C LYS A 29 5.94 -3.15 -4.10
N LYS A 30 4.82 -3.81 -4.42
CA LYS A 30 3.53 -3.50 -3.76
C LYS A 30 3.50 -3.95 -2.30
N ALA A 31 4.21 -5.01 -1.94
CA ALA A 31 4.40 -5.37 -0.53
C ALA A 31 5.22 -4.32 0.23
N GLU A 32 6.29 -3.78 -0.36
CA GLU A 32 7.08 -2.69 0.20
C GLU A 32 6.23 -1.42 0.41
N GLU A 33 5.41 -1.05 -0.57
CA GLU A 33 4.46 0.07 -0.46
C GLU A 33 3.47 -0.12 0.70
N LEU A 34 2.93 -1.33 0.87
CA LEU A 34 2.03 -1.66 1.99
C LEU A 34 2.74 -1.61 3.35
N ILE A 35 3.98 -2.08 3.44
CA ILE A 35 4.78 -2.04 4.68
C ILE A 35 5.10 -0.59 5.05
N ALA A 36 5.48 0.23 4.07
CA ALA A 36 5.72 1.65 4.27
C ALA A 36 4.46 2.35 4.79
N LEU A 37 3.30 2.08 4.16
CA LEU A 37 2.02 2.60 4.62
C LEU A 37 1.71 2.16 6.06
N ASN A 38 1.82 0.87 6.39
CA ASN A 38 1.58 0.40 7.77
C ASN A 38 2.48 1.09 8.80
N THR A 39 3.74 1.39 8.44
CA THR A 39 4.68 2.12 9.30
C THR A 39 4.27 3.58 9.50
N GLU A 40 3.83 4.26 8.44
CA GLU A 40 3.27 5.61 8.49
C GLU A 40 2.03 5.64 9.40
N LEU A 41 1.10 4.71 9.20
CA LEU A 41 -0.14 4.61 9.99
C LEU A 41 0.14 4.35 11.46
N LEU A 42 1.04 3.41 11.78
CA LEU A 42 1.44 3.14 13.16
C LEU A 42 1.99 4.40 13.84
N THR A 43 2.85 5.13 13.15
CA THR A 43 3.44 6.38 13.66
C THR A 43 2.36 7.43 13.90
N LYS A 44 1.48 7.63 12.91
CA LYS A 44 0.37 8.60 12.96
C LYS A 44 -0.58 8.34 14.13
N TYR A 45 -1.14 7.13 14.23
CA TYR A 45 -2.10 6.81 15.29
C TYR A 45 -1.46 6.74 16.68
N SER A 46 -0.18 6.35 16.78
CA SER A 46 0.57 6.43 18.03
C SER A 46 0.74 7.88 18.47
N ALA A 47 1.08 8.79 17.56
CA ALA A 47 1.22 10.22 17.85
C ALA A 47 -0.12 10.82 18.32
N MET A 48 -1.24 10.50 17.66
CA MET A 48 -2.58 10.93 18.08
C MET A 48 -2.92 10.44 19.50
N THR A 49 -2.64 9.17 19.78
CA THR A 49 -2.90 8.56 21.10
C THR A 49 -2.05 9.21 22.18
N ILE A 50 -0.77 9.43 21.92
CA ILE A 50 0.15 10.11 22.85
C ILE A 50 -0.32 11.54 23.10
N ALA A 51 -0.74 12.27 22.06
CA ALA A 51 -1.27 13.63 22.19
C ALA A 51 -2.51 13.66 23.09
N ASN A 52 -3.53 12.86 22.79
CA ASN A 52 -4.75 12.80 23.61
C ASN A 52 -4.47 12.33 25.04
N THR A 53 -3.52 11.41 25.24
CA THR A 53 -3.11 10.96 26.59
C THR A 53 -2.40 12.07 27.37
N LYS A 54 -1.51 12.84 26.74
CA LYS A 54 -0.87 14.00 27.37
C LYS A 54 -1.90 15.01 27.85
N GLU A 55 -2.90 15.28 27.04
CA GLU A 55 -3.98 16.18 27.43
C GLU A 55 -4.83 15.60 28.58
N ALA A 56 -5.05 14.29 28.60
CA ALA A 56 -5.78 13.63 29.68
C ALA A 56 -5.04 13.70 31.03
N ILE A 57 -3.70 13.52 31.04
CA ILE A 57 -2.91 13.60 32.28
C ILE A 57 -2.77 15.04 32.81
N GLU A 58 -3.04 16.06 31.98
CA GLU A 58 -3.03 17.47 32.37
C GLU A 58 -4.33 17.92 33.07
N ILE A 59 -5.34 17.06 33.14
CA ILE A 59 -6.60 17.32 33.85
C ILE A 59 -6.34 17.40 35.36
N LYS A 60 -6.47 18.60 35.93
CA LYS A 60 -6.24 18.87 37.36
C LYS A 60 -7.52 19.19 38.14
N ASP A 61 -8.59 19.51 37.44
CA ASP A 61 -9.86 19.94 38.03
C ASP A 61 -11.05 19.66 37.08
N ALA A 62 -12.26 19.97 37.56
CA ALA A 62 -13.50 19.73 36.84
C ALA A 62 -13.66 20.59 35.57
N GLU A 63 -13.04 21.77 35.51
CA GLU A 63 -13.08 22.65 34.34
C GLU A 63 -12.20 22.09 33.23
N ALA A 64 -10.98 21.67 33.58
CA ALA A 64 -10.07 20.96 32.67
C ALA A 64 -10.70 19.65 32.15
N ALA A 65 -11.39 18.90 33.02
CA ALA A 65 -12.10 17.69 32.62
C ALA A 65 -13.21 18.01 31.60
N LYS A 66 -14.02 19.04 31.84
CA LYS A 66 -15.08 19.47 30.93
C LYS A 66 -14.51 19.88 29.57
N ALA A 67 -13.41 20.62 29.55
CA ALA A 67 -12.72 21.02 28.33
C ALA A 67 -12.18 19.79 27.56
N TYR A 68 -11.57 18.84 28.26
CA TYR A 68 -11.08 17.60 27.65
C TYR A 68 -12.21 16.78 27.01
N PHE A 69 -13.35 16.64 27.68
CA PHE A 69 -14.49 15.88 27.13
C PHE A 69 -15.18 16.62 25.97
N ALA A 70 -15.22 17.95 25.99
CA ALA A 70 -15.81 18.74 24.91
C ALA A 70 -15.09 18.50 23.56
N LYS A 71 -13.77 18.29 23.57
CA LYS A 71 -12.98 18.04 22.35
C LYS A 71 -12.97 16.59 21.88
N GLN A 72 -13.42 15.61 22.69
CA GLN A 72 -13.35 14.19 22.29
C GLN A 72 -14.17 13.89 21.03
N GLY A 73 -15.25 14.66 20.76
CA GLY A 73 -16.00 14.55 19.52
C GLY A 73 -15.18 14.95 18.29
N GLU A 74 -14.33 15.97 18.41
CA GLU A 74 -13.43 16.41 17.33
C GLU A 74 -12.29 15.41 17.14
N VAL A 75 -11.69 14.89 18.22
CA VAL A 75 -10.67 13.82 18.16
C VAL A 75 -11.23 12.58 17.45
N ALA A 76 -12.45 12.15 17.80
CA ALA A 76 -13.10 11.03 17.15
C ALA A 76 -13.36 11.30 15.66
N LYS A 77 -13.78 12.52 15.31
CA LYS A 77 -13.97 12.93 13.91
C LYS A 77 -12.66 12.87 13.13
N GLU A 78 -11.58 13.40 13.69
CA GLU A 78 -10.26 13.36 13.08
C GLU A 78 -9.79 11.92 12.84
N VAL A 79 -9.99 11.00 13.79
CA VAL A 79 -9.69 9.57 13.61
C VAL A 79 -10.49 8.98 12.44
N MET A 80 -11.79 9.28 12.34
CA MET A 80 -12.64 8.77 11.26
C MET A 80 -12.22 9.31 9.88
N GLU A 81 -11.92 10.60 9.78
CA GLU A 81 -11.45 11.24 8.54
C GLU A 81 -10.13 10.62 8.08
N ASN A 82 -9.19 10.45 9.02
CA ASN A 82 -7.92 9.79 8.78
C ASN A 82 -8.11 8.34 8.30
N MET A 83 -8.97 7.57 8.94
CA MET A 83 -9.25 6.18 8.54
C MET A 83 -9.84 6.10 7.12
N MET A 84 -10.69 7.04 6.75
CA MET A 84 -11.25 7.12 5.40
C MET A 84 -10.18 7.44 4.35
N GLU A 85 -9.26 8.35 4.65
CA GLU A 85 -8.12 8.65 3.78
C GLU A 85 -7.18 7.45 3.64
N ASP A 86 -6.83 6.82 4.75
CA ASP A 86 -5.93 5.67 4.79
C ASP A 86 -6.53 4.49 3.99
N SER A 87 -7.85 4.29 4.05
CA SER A 87 -8.57 3.32 3.22
C SER A 87 -8.43 3.60 1.71
N LYS A 88 -8.46 4.88 1.31
CA LYS A 88 -8.22 5.27 -0.10
C LYS A 88 -6.78 4.97 -0.53
N LYS A 89 -5.80 5.14 0.36
CA LYS A 89 -4.40 4.79 0.07
C LYS A 89 -4.24 3.28 -0.19
N VAL A 90 -4.85 2.43 0.64
CA VAL A 90 -4.85 0.97 0.44
C VAL A 90 -5.56 0.56 -0.85
N ALA A 91 -6.73 1.16 -1.12
CA ALA A 91 -7.47 0.90 -2.35
C ALA A 91 -6.63 1.24 -3.58
N LYS A 92 -5.96 2.40 -3.58
CA LYS A 92 -5.07 2.82 -4.67
C LYS A 92 -3.94 1.82 -4.92
N ILE A 93 -3.26 1.32 -3.88
CA ILE A 93 -2.20 0.29 -4.03
C ILE A 93 -2.76 -0.97 -4.71
N SER A 94 -3.98 -1.37 -4.33
CA SER A 94 -4.65 -2.55 -4.88
C SER A 94 -5.05 -2.36 -6.35
N GLU A 95 -5.59 -1.20 -6.69
CA GLU A 95 -5.95 -0.80 -8.06
C GLU A 95 -4.71 -0.77 -8.97
N GLU A 96 -3.61 -0.18 -8.48
CA GLU A 96 -2.34 -0.13 -9.20
C GLU A 96 -1.77 -1.54 -9.43
N TYR A 97 -1.80 -2.41 -8.42
CA TYR A 97 -1.37 -3.80 -8.58
C TYR A 97 -2.18 -4.52 -9.65
N ALA A 98 -3.51 -4.43 -9.62
CA ALA A 98 -4.38 -5.08 -10.59
C ALA A 98 -4.13 -4.55 -12.02
N SER A 99 -3.98 -3.24 -12.16
CA SER A 99 -3.66 -2.58 -13.44
C SER A 99 -2.31 -3.01 -14.00
N GLU A 100 -1.26 -3.03 -13.16
CA GLU A 100 0.08 -3.45 -13.55
C GLU A 100 0.12 -4.94 -13.93
N VAL A 101 -0.60 -5.81 -13.20
CA VAL A 101 -0.75 -7.23 -13.57
C VAL A 101 -1.44 -7.38 -14.94
N GLN A 102 -2.56 -6.67 -15.17
CA GLN A 102 -3.27 -6.74 -16.44
C GLN A 102 -2.37 -6.30 -17.61
N LYS A 103 -1.56 -5.26 -17.40
CA LYS A 103 -0.58 -4.81 -18.38
C LYS A 103 0.48 -5.87 -18.66
N LEU A 104 1.08 -6.47 -17.62
CA LEU A 104 2.09 -7.52 -17.77
C LEU A 104 1.55 -8.73 -18.54
N VAL A 105 0.32 -9.17 -18.25
CA VAL A 105 -0.32 -10.26 -19.00
C VAL A 105 -0.55 -9.88 -20.46
N THR A 106 -1.07 -8.68 -20.71
CA THR A 106 -1.34 -8.18 -22.07
C THR A 106 -0.05 -8.08 -22.89
N ASP A 107 1.03 -7.58 -22.30
CA ASP A 107 2.31 -7.42 -22.97
C ASP A 107 2.98 -8.80 -23.22
N SER A 108 2.80 -9.75 -22.30
CA SER A 108 3.33 -11.12 -22.45
C SER A 108 2.65 -11.92 -23.56
N VAL A 109 1.37 -11.67 -23.83
CA VAL A 109 0.62 -12.31 -24.94
C VAL A 109 0.95 -11.69 -26.31
N LYS A 110 1.48 -10.45 -26.33
CA LYS A 110 1.88 -9.74 -27.55
C LYS A 110 3.35 -10.00 -27.96
N ALA A 111 4.16 -10.57 -27.08
CA ALA A 111 5.61 -10.72 -27.22
C ALA A 111 6.05 -12.01 -27.93
#